data_AF-A0A7C5GT11-F1
#
_entry.id   AF-A0A7C5GT11-F1
#
_cell.length_a   1.000
_cell.length_b   1.000
_cell.length_c   1.000
_cell.angle_alpha   90.00
_cell.angle_beta   90.00
_cell.angle_gamma   90.00
#
_symmetry.space_group_name_H-M   'P 1'
#
loop_
_entity.id
_entity.type
_entity.pdbx_description
1 polymer ?
#
loop_
_entity_poly.entity_id
_entity_poly.type
_entity_poly.pdbx_seq_one_letter_code
_entity_poly.pdbx_strand_id
1 'polypeptide(L)'
;MPELIWEGKYDKDGRKVAPLRIALPFQTVETINESTADRERNLLFASMGRETEWRNRLIWGDKKYVLPSLLPEFAGKVNLIYIDPPFATGADFSFTARIPDNPETEEDES
;
A
#
# COMPACT_ATOMS: atom_id res chain seq x y z
N MET A 1 -19.92 0.86 -31.09
CA MET A 1 -18.83 1.40 -30.25
C MET A 1 -17.66 0.44 -30.33
N PRO A 2 -16.44 0.91 -30.56
CA PRO A 2 -15.26 0.04 -30.53
C PRO A 2 -15.02 -0.51 -29.11
N GLU A 3 -14.62 -1.78 -29.01
CA GLU A 3 -14.31 -2.46 -27.74
C GLU A 3 -13.07 -3.36 -27.92
N LEU A 4 -12.12 -3.31 -26.96
CA LEU A 4 -10.96 -4.21 -26.91
C LEU A 4 -11.34 -5.52 -26.21
N ILE A 5 -11.18 -6.67 -26.88
CA ILE A 5 -11.49 -8.00 -26.32
C ILE A 5 -10.18 -8.76 -26.08
N TRP A 6 -10.12 -9.49 -24.97
CA TRP A 6 -9.01 -10.37 -24.61
C TRP A 6 -9.52 -11.61 -23.87
N GLU A 7 -8.71 -12.66 -23.82
CA GLU A 7 -9.01 -13.89 -23.10
C GLU A 7 -9.23 -13.62 -21.61
N GLY A 8 -10.34 -14.10 -21.05
CA GLY A 8 -10.70 -13.88 -19.64
C GLY A 8 -11.38 -12.54 -19.35
N LYS A 9 -11.64 -11.69 -20.36
CA LYS A 9 -12.46 -10.47 -20.17
C LYS A 9 -13.91 -10.79 -19.79
N TYR A 10 -14.46 -11.84 -20.38
CA TYR A 10 -15.81 -12.33 -20.16
C TYR A 10 -15.76 -13.78 -19.67
N ASP A 11 -16.68 -14.13 -18.77
CA ASP A 11 -16.86 -15.51 -18.34
C ASP A 11 -17.57 -16.35 -19.42
N LYS A 12 -17.72 -17.65 -19.16
CA LYS A 12 -18.42 -18.59 -20.05
C LYS A 12 -19.89 -18.22 -20.33
N ASP A 13 -20.50 -17.41 -19.46
CA ASP A 13 -21.89 -16.97 -19.56
C ASP A 13 -21.99 -15.58 -20.23
N GLY A 14 -20.87 -15.05 -20.75
CA GLY A 14 -20.80 -13.76 -21.43
C GLY A 14 -20.82 -12.55 -20.48
N ARG A 15 -20.63 -12.74 -19.18
CA ARG A 15 -20.61 -11.64 -18.21
C ARG A 15 -19.19 -11.12 -18.04
N LYS A 16 -19.04 -9.79 -17.93
CA LYS A 16 -17.73 -9.16 -17.75
C LYS A 16 -17.14 -9.58 -16.41
N VAL A 17 -15.91 -10.10 -16.43
CA VAL A 17 -15.19 -10.48 -15.21
C VAL A 17 -14.85 -9.22 -14.42
N ALA A 18 -15.40 -9.10 -13.22
CA ALA A 18 -15.14 -7.97 -12.33
C ALA A 18 -13.91 -8.24 -11.45
N PRO A 19 -13.13 -7.20 -11.11
CA PRO A 19 -12.12 -7.31 -10.05
C PRO A 19 -12.76 -7.73 -8.72
N LEU A 20 -11.99 -8.42 -7.88
CA LEU A 20 -12.42 -8.78 -6.54
C LEU A 20 -12.80 -7.52 -5.74
N ARG A 21 -13.93 -7.56 -5.03
CA ARG A 21 -14.43 -6.44 -4.20
C ARG A 21 -14.71 -6.87 -2.77
N ILE A 22 -13.68 -7.36 -2.08
CA ILE A 22 -13.76 -7.77 -0.68
C ILE A 22 -13.00 -6.74 0.15
N ALA A 23 -13.64 -6.20 1.19
CA ALA A 23 -12.98 -5.35 2.18
C ALA A 23 -12.45 -6.21 3.33
N LEU A 24 -11.13 -6.22 3.49
CA LEU A 24 -10.42 -6.88 4.59
C LEU A 24 -10.00 -5.84 5.63
N PRO A 25 -9.94 -6.21 6.91
CA PRO A 25 -9.43 -5.31 7.95
C PRO A 25 -7.92 -5.09 7.78
N PHE A 26 -7.45 -3.90 8.13
CA PHE A 26 -6.03 -3.60 8.23
C PHE A 26 -5.55 -3.77 9.67
N GLN A 27 -4.35 -4.34 9.83
CA GLN A 27 -3.62 -4.34 11.09
C GLN A 27 -2.50 -3.30 11.02
N THR A 28 -2.48 -2.37 11.97
CA THR A 28 -1.37 -1.43 12.12
C THR A 28 -0.22 -2.16 12.82
N VAL A 29 0.93 -2.24 12.13
CA VAL A 29 2.16 -2.87 12.67
C VAL A 29 3.00 -1.84 13.43
N GLU A 30 3.13 -0.65 12.87
CA GLU A 30 3.96 0.43 13.42
C GLU A 30 3.28 1.77 13.14
N THR A 31 3.51 2.75 14.01
CA THR A 31 3.17 4.16 13.77
C THR A 31 4.42 4.99 13.95
N ILE A 32 4.98 5.45 12.84
CA ILE A 32 6.12 6.36 12.84
C ILE A 32 5.55 7.77 12.89
N ASN A 33 5.64 8.41 14.06
CA ASN A 33 5.37 9.84 14.17
C ASN A 33 6.63 10.62 13.76
N GLU A 34 6.51 11.42 12.71
CA GLU A 34 7.61 12.18 12.10
C GLU A 34 8.11 13.33 13.00
N SER A 35 9.27 13.89 12.60
CA SER A 35 10.14 14.98 13.10
C SER A 35 9.80 15.82 14.36
N THR A 36 10.81 16.50 14.94
CA THR A 36 10.63 17.51 16.00
C THR A 36 9.60 18.59 15.63
N ALA A 37 9.54 18.99 14.35
CA ALA A 37 8.56 19.96 13.86
C ALA A 37 7.12 19.41 13.88
N ASP A 38 6.94 18.13 13.57
CA ASP A 38 5.64 17.46 13.69
C ASP A 38 5.25 17.25 15.15
N ARG A 39 6.21 17.05 16.06
CA ARG A 39 5.94 17.01 17.51
C ARG A 39 5.42 18.34 18.05
N GLU A 40 6.04 19.47 17.68
CA GLU A 40 5.56 20.80 18.07
C GLU A 40 4.14 21.06 17.54
N ARG A 41 3.91 20.70 16.27
CA ARG A 41 2.61 20.87 15.63
C ARG A 41 1.54 19.95 16.26
N ASN A 42 1.89 18.71 16.59
CA ASN A 42 0.99 17.77 17.26
C ASN A 42 0.68 18.19 18.70
N LEU A 43 1.64 18.76 19.44
CA LEU A 43 1.40 19.37 20.76
C LEU A 43 0.45 20.57 20.67
N LEU A 44 0.57 21.37 19.61
CA LEU A 44 -0.33 22.49 19.33
C LEU A 44 -1.75 22.01 18.96
N PHE A 45 -1.89 20.92 18.22
CA PHE A 45 -3.20 20.33 17.91
C PHE A 45 -3.85 19.64 19.11
N ALA A 46 -3.05 18.95 19.93
CA ALA A 46 -3.50 18.33 21.16
C ALA A 46 -4.01 19.37 22.18
N SER A 47 -3.33 20.53 22.29
CA SER A 47 -3.81 21.64 23.14
C SER A 47 -5.10 22.29 22.64
N MET A 48 -5.43 22.10 21.36
CA MET A 48 -6.71 22.50 20.75
C MET A 48 -7.78 21.39 20.77
N GLY A 49 -7.51 20.24 21.41
CA GLY A 49 -8.45 19.12 21.52
C GLY A 49 -8.73 18.38 20.20
N ARG A 50 -7.85 18.50 19.21
CA ARG A 50 -7.95 17.79 17.94
C ARG A 50 -7.12 16.52 17.98
N GLU A 51 -7.76 15.39 17.69
CA GLU A 51 -7.01 14.16 17.41
C GLU A 51 -6.13 14.37 16.17
N THR A 52 -4.89 13.91 16.26
CA THR A 52 -3.97 13.95 15.12
C THR A 52 -4.40 12.87 14.13
N GLU A 53 -5.16 13.28 13.11
CA GLU A 53 -5.49 12.40 11.98
C GLU A 53 -4.22 11.88 11.30
N TRP A 54 -4.27 10.64 10.83
CA TRP A 54 -3.21 10.05 10.03
C TRP A 54 -2.95 10.90 8.77
N ARG A 55 -1.68 11.06 8.39
CA ARG A 55 -1.29 11.82 7.17
C ARG A 55 -0.79 10.92 6.06
N ASN A 56 0.14 10.04 6.39
CA ASN A 56 0.78 9.10 5.47
C ASN A 56 0.48 7.67 5.91
N ARG A 57 0.28 6.75 4.96
CA ARG A 57 0.17 5.30 5.26
C ARG A 57 1.03 4.51 4.28
N LEU A 58 1.92 3.69 4.83
CA LEU A 58 2.57 2.61 4.09
C LEU A 58 1.79 1.32 4.34
N ILE A 59 1.29 0.70 3.28
CA ILE A 59 0.47 -0.50 3.36
C ILE A 59 1.20 -1.62 2.65
N TRP A 60 1.49 -2.70 3.37
CA TRP A 60 2.09 -3.91 2.83
C TRP A 60 1.02 -4.97 2.58
N GLY A 61 0.96 -5.51 1.37
CA GLY A 61 0.01 -6.55 0.99
C GLY A 61 -0.22 -6.61 -0.53
N ASP A 62 -0.93 -7.64 -0.98
CA ASP A 62 -1.30 -7.75 -2.39
C ASP A 62 -2.39 -6.71 -2.75
N LYS A 63 -2.10 -5.89 -3.76
CA LYS A 63 -3.00 -4.87 -4.32
C LYS A 63 -4.40 -5.40 -4.64
N LYS A 64 -4.55 -6.69 -4.99
CA LYS A 64 -5.83 -7.35 -5.26
C LYS A 64 -6.80 -7.26 -4.07
N TYR A 65 -6.28 -7.27 -2.85
CA TYR A 65 -7.07 -7.18 -1.61
C TYR A 65 -6.96 -5.80 -0.95
N VAL A 66 -5.80 -5.14 -1.06
CA VAL A 66 -5.58 -3.81 -0.47
C VAL A 66 -6.51 -2.77 -1.10
N LEU A 67 -6.54 -2.65 -2.44
CA LEU A 67 -7.29 -1.57 -3.09
C LEU A 67 -8.81 -1.63 -2.82
N PRO A 68 -9.48 -2.80 -2.89
CA PRO A 68 -10.89 -2.89 -2.53
C PRO A 68 -11.17 -2.55 -1.07
N SER A 69 -10.26 -2.90 -0.15
CA SER A 69 -10.38 -2.60 1.28
C SER A 69 -10.27 -1.12 1.60
N LEU A 70 -9.64 -0.34 0.73
CA LEU A 70 -9.53 1.11 0.85
C LEU A 70 -10.75 1.87 0.31
N LEU A 71 -11.62 1.22 -0.49
CA LEU A 71 -12.77 1.88 -1.10
C LEU A 71 -13.72 2.55 -0.09
N PRO A 72 -14.08 1.95 1.05
CA PRO A 72 -14.97 2.61 2.03
C PRO A 72 -14.43 3.94 2.53
N GLU A 73 -13.11 4.06 2.67
CA GLU A 73 -12.47 5.27 3.19
C GLU A 73 -12.15 6.28 2.07
N PHE A 74 -11.72 5.82 0.88
CA PHE A 74 -11.09 6.64 -0.15
C PHE A 74 -11.84 6.77 -1.48
N ALA A 75 -12.97 6.08 -1.67
CA ALA A 75 -13.73 6.20 -2.91
C ALA A 75 -14.12 7.66 -3.19
N GLY A 76 -13.72 8.17 -4.36
CA GLY A 76 -13.96 9.55 -4.78
C GLY A 76 -13.11 10.62 -4.07
N LYS A 77 -12.14 10.23 -3.22
CA LYS A 77 -11.30 11.17 -2.44
C LYS A 77 -9.86 11.29 -2.93
N VAL A 78 -9.42 10.42 -3.84
CA VAL A 78 -8.03 10.40 -4.32
C VAL A 78 -7.85 11.40 -5.47
N ASN A 79 -6.95 12.37 -5.30
CA ASN A 79 -6.68 13.40 -6.32
C ASN A 79 -5.68 12.94 -7.40
N LEU A 80 -4.68 12.15 -7.04
CA LEU A 80 -3.61 11.70 -7.93
C LEU A 80 -3.22 10.26 -7.59
N ILE A 81 -3.05 9.44 -8.63
CA ILE A 81 -2.51 8.09 -8.53
C ILE A 81 -1.29 8.03 -9.45
N TYR A 82 -0.13 7.71 -8.89
CA TYR A 82 1.07 7.34 -9.64
C TYR A 82 1.30 5.85 -9.49
N ILE A 83 1.50 5.15 -10.61
CA ILE A 83 1.88 3.74 -10.65
C ILE A 83 2.97 3.52 -11.69
N ASP A 84 3.92 2.65 -11.36
CA ASP A 84 4.95 2.15 -12.27
C ASP A 84 4.81 0.62 -12.38
N PRO A 85 3.82 0.11 -13.16
CA PRO A 85 3.57 -1.31 -13.27
C PRO A 85 4.66 -1.99 -14.12
N PRO A 86 4.82 -3.33 -14.00
CA PRO A 86 5.73 -4.06 -14.88
C PRO A 86 5.36 -3.87 -16.36
N PHE A 87 6.35 -3.53 -17.18
CA PHE A 87 6.17 -3.20 -18.61
C PHE A 87 6.05 -4.43 -19.54
N ALA A 88 5.96 -5.65 -18.99
CA ALA A 88 5.85 -6.89 -19.76
C ALA A 88 6.91 -7.02 -20.88
N THR A 89 8.15 -6.61 -20.62
CA THR A 89 9.24 -6.55 -21.61
C THR A 89 9.78 -7.91 -22.04
N GLY A 90 9.37 -9.00 -21.37
CA GLY A 90 9.90 -10.35 -21.59
C GLY A 90 11.28 -10.59 -20.97
N ALA A 91 11.85 -9.60 -20.28
CA ALA A 91 13.10 -9.75 -19.53
C ALA A 91 12.85 -10.28 -18.11
N ASP A 92 13.83 -11.02 -17.58
CA ASP A 92 13.88 -11.42 -16.18
C ASP A 92 14.62 -10.33 -15.36
N PHE A 93 13.96 -9.83 -14.32
CA PHE A 93 14.50 -8.80 -13.41
C PHE A 93 14.81 -9.37 -12.02
N SER A 94 14.84 -10.69 -11.88
CA SER A 94 15.25 -11.31 -10.62
C SER A 94 16.70 -10.95 -10.28
N PHE A 95 16.93 -10.53 -9.05
CA PHE A 95 18.26 -10.30 -8.53
C PHE A 95 18.34 -10.73 -7.07
N THR A 96 19.48 -11.29 -6.67
CA THR A 96 19.74 -11.66 -5.29
C THR A 96 20.53 -10.54 -4.63
N ALA A 97 19.89 -9.81 -3.72
CA ALA A 97 20.59 -8.89 -2.84
C ALA A 97 21.32 -9.66 -1.74
N ARG A 98 22.61 -9.38 -1.51
CA ARG A 98 23.31 -9.80 -0.29
C ARG A 98 23.11 -8.70 0.75
N ILE A 99 22.43 -9.03 1.84
CA ILE A 99 22.35 -8.15 3.00
C ILE A 99 23.55 -8.49 3.89
N PRO A 100 24.44 -7.53 4.20
CA PRO A 100 25.53 -7.77 5.14
C PRO A 100 24.99 -8.15 6.52
N ASP A 101 25.69 -9.03 7.23
CA ASP A 101 25.39 -9.33 8.62
C ASP A 101 25.54 -8.08 9.50
N ASN A 102 24.74 -8.00 10.57
CA ASN A 102 24.80 -6.90 11.51
C ASN A 102 26.16 -6.93 12.25
N PRO A 103 27.00 -5.88 12.19
CA PRO A 103 28.31 -5.89 12.85
C PRO A 103 28.22 -5.90 14.39
N GLU A 104 27.04 -5.74 14.98
CA GLU A 104 26.84 -5.71 16.45
C GLU A 104 26.37 -7.05 17.04
N THR A 105 26.31 -8.14 16.27
CA THR A 105 25.85 -9.47 16.76
C THR A 105 26.95 -10.43 17.23
N GLU A 106 28.23 -10.05 17.20
CA GLU A 106 29.33 -10.90 17.70
C GLU A 106 29.90 -10.35 19.01
N GLU A 107 29.21 -10.54 20.15
CA GLU A 107 29.84 -10.42 21.50
C GLU A 107 28.94 -10.87 22.67
N ASP A 108 28.15 -11.96 22.56
CA ASP A 108 27.33 -12.42 23.72
C ASP A 108 27.17 -13.94 23.86
N GLU A 109 28.14 -14.73 23.38
CA GLU A 109 28.25 -16.15 23.77
C GLU A 109 29.71 -16.51 24.11
N SER A 110 30.06 -16.31 25.38
CA SER A 110 31.24 -16.87 26.06
C SER A 110 30.83 -17.92 27.07
#